data_AF-X0RJ37-F1
#
_entry.id   AF-X0RJ37-F1
#
_cell.length_a   1.000
_cell.length_b   1.000
_cell.length_c   1.000
_cell.angle_alpha   90.00
_cell.angle_beta   90.00
_cell.angle_gamma   90.00
#
_symmetry.space_group_name_H-M   'P 1'
#
loop_
_entity.id
_entity.type
_entity.pdbx_description
1 polymer ?
#
loop_
_entity_poly.entity_id
_entity_poly.type
_entity_poly.pdbx_seq_one_letter_code
_entity_poly.pdbx_strand_id
1 'polypeptide(L)'
;MSHERNLDYLVKRRIIYRRTPIDDQPTESFDWGDYYENGTYECYELFRSRAKITTYKSLKWHMYVLWYLNPQLDQDQFHELSKYICNKRTGFVTFAVSES
;
A
#
# COMPACT_ATOMS: atom_id res chain seq x y z
N MET A 1 4.70 -18.27 15.58
CA MET A 1 5.36 -17.27 14.71
C MET A 1 4.27 -16.41 14.12
N SER A 2 4.17 -15.14 14.51
CA SER A 2 3.07 -14.27 14.07
C SER A 2 3.04 -14.20 12.54
N HIS A 3 1.96 -14.69 11.94
CA HIS A 3 1.76 -14.68 10.49
C HIS A 3 1.40 -13.29 9.95
N GLU A 4 1.39 -12.27 10.81
CA GLU A 4 0.92 -10.93 10.51
C GLU A 4 1.99 -10.05 9.88
N ARG A 5 1.51 -9.12 9.05
CA ARG A 5 2.32 -8.10 8.38
C ARG A 5 2.70 -7.02 9.39
N ASN A 6 3.98 -6.66 9.43
CA ASN A 6 4.46 -5.63 10.33
C ASN A 6 4.18 -4.22 9.76
N LEU A 7 3.09 -3.60 10.23
CA LEU A 7 2.71 -2.24 9.82
C LEU A 7 3.41 -1.14 10.64
N ASP A 8 4.12 -1.48 11.73
CA ASP A 8 4.73 -0.48 12.62
C ASP A 8 5.65 0.48 11.89
N TYR A 9 6.42 -0.02 10.92
CA TYR A 9 7.35 0.82 10.15
C TYR A 9 6.60 1.91 9.39
N LEU A 10 5.48 1.56 8.75
CA LEU A 10 4.67 2.50 7.97
C LEU A 10 4.02 3.52 8.92
N VAL A 11 3.45 3.06 10.03
CA VAL A 11 2.78 3.92 11.02
C VAL A 11 3.76 4.89 11.66
N LYS A 12 4.92 4.41 12.16
CA LYS A 12 5.93 5.25 12.83
C LYS A 12 6.50 6.33 11.91
N ARG A 13 6.60 6.05 10.61
CA ARG A 13 7.11 6.98 9.60
C ARG A 13 6.00 7.77 8.89
N ARG A 14 4.75 7.62 9.30
CA ARG A 14 3.57 8.27 8.70
C ARG A 14 3.47 8.03 7.18
N ILE A 15 3.82 6.82 6.74
CA ILE A 15 3.67 6.42 5.34
C ILE A 15 2.18 6.25 5.05
N ILE A 16 1.69 6.92 4.01
CA ILE A 16 0.32 6.82 3.52
C ILE A 16 0.21 5.58 2.64
N TYR A 17 -0.54 4.59 3.09
CA TYR A 17 -0.83 3.36 2.34
C TYR A 17 -2.35 3.15 2.15
N ARG A 18 -3.16 4.11 2.61
CA ARG A 18 -4.61 4.16 2.39
C ARG A 18 -5.02 5.59 2.09
N ARG A 19 -5.92 5.77 1.12
CA ARG A 19 -6.49 7.06 0.73
C ARG A 19 -7.87 6.83 0.12
N THR A 20 -8.86 7.55 0.62
CA THR A 20 -10.18 7.66 -0.03
C THR A 20 -10.05 8.52 -1.29
N PRO A 21 -11.02 8.45 -2.21
CA PRO A 21 -11.08 9.37 -3.35
C PRO A 21 -11.03 10.84 -2.90
N ILE A 22 -10.41 11.70 -3.71
CA ILE A 22 -10.26 13.13 -3.41
C ILE A 22 -11.11 13.94 -4.38
N ASP A 23 -10.97 13.65 -5.67
CA ASP A 23 -11.60 14.40 -6.75
C ASP A 23 -12.89 13.70 -7.22
N ASP A 24 -12.94 12.36 -7.18
CA ASP A 24 -14.14 11.60 -7.53
C ASP A 24 -15.24 11.76 -6.46
N GLN A 25 -16.41 12.23 -6.88
CA GLN A 25 -17.60 12.33 -6.03
C GLN A 25 -18.40 11.02 -6.03
N PRO A 26 -18.88 10.57 -4.86
CA PRO A 26 -19.72 9.39 -4.77
C PRO A 26 -21.08 9.62 -5.42
N THR A 27 -21.66 8.56 -5.98
CA THR A 27 -23.04 8.55 -6.48
C THR A 27 -24.02 8.65 -5.33
N GLU A 28 -23.74 7.92 -4.24
CA GLU A 28 -24.52 7.94 -3.01
C GLU A 28 -23.58 7.85 -1.80
N SER A 29 -23.86 8.63 -0.77
CA SER A 29 -23.14 8.59 0.51
C SER A 29 -24.06 8.10 1.63
N PHE A 30 -23.55 7.20 2.44
CA PHE A 30 -24.22 6.64 3.60
C PHE A 30 -23.37 6.85 4.86
N ASP A 31 -23.99 6.72 6.04
CA ASP A 31 -23.27 6.83 7.33
C ASP A 31 -22.10 5.84 7.46
N TRP A 32 -22.16 4.72 6.73
CA TRP A 32 -21.15 3.67 6.75
C TRP A 32 -20.14 3.74 5.60
N GLY A 33 -20.34 4.63 4.62
CA GLY A 33 -19.41 4.79 3.50
C GLY A 33 -20.05 5.29 2.20
N ASP A 34 -19.22 5.34 1.18
CA ASP A 34 -19.53 5.93 -0.12
C ASP A 34 -19.68 4.88 -1.22
N TYR A 35 -20.67 5.08 -2.09
CA TYR A 35 -20.96 4.24 -3.24
C TYR A 35 -20.69 4.98 -4.55
N TYR A 36 -19.93 4.34 -5.44
CA TYR A 36 -19.52 4.87 -6.74
C TYR A 36 -20.02 3.92 -7.83
N GLU A 37 -21.14 4.24 -8.49
CA GLU A 37 -21.78 3.34 -9.47
C GLU A 37 -20.85 2.98 -10.64
N ASN A 38 -20.08 3.96 -11.12
CA ASN A 38 -19.11 3.76 -12.21
C ASN A 38 -17.71 3.37 -11.70
N GLY A 39 -17.56 3.13 -10.39
CA GLY A 39 -16.28 2.95 -9.72
C GLY A 39 -15.48 4.24 -9.56
N THR A 40 -14.28 4.10 -8.99
CA THR A 40 -13.30 5.19 -8.80
C THR A 40 -11.90 4.63 -9.01
N TYR A 41 -11.00 5.45 -9.56
CA TYR A 41 -9.58 5.10 -9.72
C TYR A 41 -8.72 5.62 -8.57
N GLU A 42 -9.32 6.35 -7.63
CA GLU A 42 -8.62 7.09 -6.58
C GLU A 42 -8.68 6.43 -5.20
N CYS A 43 -9.41 5.32 -5.09
CA CYS A 43 -9.51 4.55 -3.86
C CYS A 43 -8.31 3.60 -3.71
N TYR A 44 -7.42 3.92 -2.79
CA TYR A 44 -6.24 3.10 -2.49
C TYR A 44 -6.38 2.54 -1.07
N GLU A 45 -6.48 1.22 -0.93
CA GLU A 45 -6.52 0.55 0.36
C GLU A 45 -5.48 -0.57 0.45
N LEU A 46 -4.20 -0.19 0.40
CA LEU A 46 -3.13 -1.18 0.44
C LEU A 46 -3.15 -1.94 1.77
N PHE A 47 -2.81 -3.23 1.68
CA PHE A 47 -2.67 -4.12 2.83
C PHE A 47 -3.94 -4.29 3.69
N ARG A 48 -5.13 -3.97 3.16
CA ARG A 48 -6.42 -4.21 3.84
C ARG A 48 -6.70 -5.69 4.04
N SER A 49 -6.37 -6.51 3.05
CA SER A 49 -6.59 -7.96 3.12
C SER A 49 -5.45 -8.71 3.82
N ARG A 50 -5.78 -9.92 4.30
CA ARG A 50 -4.78 -10.86 4.86
C ARG A 50 -3.85 -11.44 3.78
N ALA A 51 -4.20 -11.28 2.51
CA ALA A 51 -3.39 -11.78 1.40
C ALA A 51 -2.05 -11.05 1.35
N LYS A 52 -0.98 -11.80 1.10
CA LYS A 52 0.38 -11.28 0.92
C LYS A 52 0.68 -11.11 -0.56
N ILE A 53 1.67 -10.29 -0.88
CA ILE A 53 2.11 -10.06 -2.25
C ILE A 53 2.89 -11.31 -2.69
N THR A 54 2.40 -11.97 -3.73
CA THR A 54 2.97 -13.24 -4.23
C THR A 54 3.73 -13.12 -5.55
N THR A 55 3.62 -11.97 -6.23
CA THR A 55 4.25 -11.76 -7.55
C THR A 55 4.99 -10.43 -7.63
N TYR A 56 6.03 -10.38 -8.48
CA TYR A 56 6.75 -9.14 -8.79
C TYR A 56 5.87 -8.08 -9.44
N LYS A 57 4.90 -8.48 -10.28
CA LYS A 57 3.94 -7.55 -10.90
C LYS A 57 3.10 -6.84 -9.84
N SER A 58 2.57 -7.61 -8.88
CA SER A 58 1.80 -7.04 -7.77
C SER A 58 2.69 -6.18 -6.87
N LEU A 59 3.92 -6.62 -6.57
CA LEU A 59 4.89 -5.83 -5.79
C LEU A 59 5.18 -4.48 -6.45
N LYS A 60 5.48 -4.48 -7.75
CA LYS A 60 5.76 -3.27 -8.54
C LYS A 60 4.59 -2.28 -8.48
N TRP A 61 3.36 -2.77 -8.60
CA TRP A 61 2.17 -1.93 -8.48
C TRP A 61 2.05 -1.30 -7.07
N HIS A 62 2.28 -2.08 -6.00
CA HIS A 62 2.25 -1.55 -4.63
C HIS A 62 3.31 -0.46 -4.43
N MET A 63 4.51 -0.63 -4.99
CA MET A 63 5.57 0.38 -4.93
C MET A 63 5.16 1.67 -5.63
N TYR A 64 4.57 1.59 -6.83
CA TYR A 64 4.10 2.77 -7.53
C TYR A 64 3.01 3.52 -6.78
N VAL A 65 2.04 2.80 -6.21
CA VAL A 65 0.99 3.44 -5.40
C VAL A 65 1.59 4.10 -4.16
N LEU A 66 2.51 3.44 -3.46
CA LEU A 66 3.17 4.03 -2.29
C LEU A 66 3.95 5.29 -2.64
N TRP A 67 4.67 5.31 -3.76
CA TRP A 67 5.38 6.51 -4.24
C TRP A 67 4.40 7.63 -4.55
N TYR A 68 3.33 7.33 -5.31
CA TYR A 68 2.31 8.31 -5.69
C TYR A 68 1.57 8.90 -4.47
N LEU A 69 1.24 8.08 -3.47
CA LEU A 69 0.56 8.54 -2.26
C LEU A 69 1.45 9.36 -1.32
N ASN A 70 2.77 9.29 -1.48
CA ASN A 70 3.72 9.91 -0.57
C ASN A 70 4.70 10.83 -1.33
N PRO A 71 4.22 11.95 -1.92
CA PRO A 71 5.07 12.89 -2.65
C PRO A 71 6.17 13.55 -1.79
N GLN A 72 6.07 13.43 -0.47
CA GLN A 72 7.06 13.92 0.49
C GLN A 72 8.29 13.01 0.62
N LEU A 73 8.24 11.77 0.12
CA LEU A 73 9.39 10.86 0.21
C LEU A 73 10.41 11.23 -0.85
N ASP A 74 11.67 11.36 -0.43
CA ASP A 74 12.79 11.38 -1.36
C ASP A 74 13.13 9.96 -1.85
N GLN A 75 14.04 9.88 -2.82
CA GLN A 75 14.46 8.62 -3.44
C GLN A 75 15.08 7.64 -2.43
N ASP A 76 15.87 8.14 -1.47
CA ASP A 76 16.56 7.32 -0.47
C ASP A 76 15.56 6.77 0.55
N GLN A 77 14.63 7.59 1.02
CA GLN A 77 13.55 7.19 1.91
C GLN A 77 12.65 6.13 1.26
N PHE A 78 12.35 6.31 -0.02
CA PHE A 78 11.55 5.32 -0.75
C PHE A 78 12.31 4.03 -1.04
N HIS A 79 13.61 4.11 -1.27
CA HIS A 79 14.48 2.93 -1.36
C HIS A 79 14.46 2.12 -0.06
N GLU A 80 14.59 2.78 1.09
CA GLU A 80 14.52 2.12 2.40
C GLU A 80 13.13 1.54 2.71
N LEU A 81 12.06 2.22 2.31
CA LEU A 81 10.70 1.68 2.37
C LEU A 81 10.56 0.42 1.50
N SER A 82 11.10 0.47 0.28
CA SER A 82 11.06 -0.65 -0.66
C SER A 82 11.80 -1.86 -0.11
N LYS A 83 13.02 -1.68 0.43
CA LYS A 83 13.77 -2.74 1.13
C LYS A 83 12.96 -3.34 2.28
N TYR A 84 12.31 -2.50 3.07
CA TYR A 84 11.51 -2.97 4.20
C TYR A 84 10.33 -3.86 3.75
N ILE A 85 9.61 -3.46 2.71
CA ILE A 85 8.48 -4.23 2.16
C ILE A 85 8.96 -5.51 1.46
N CYS A 86 10.07 -5.46 0.73
CA CYS A 86 10.68 -6.61 0.05
C CYS A 86 11.26 -7.65 1.01
N ASN A 87 11.54 -7.27 2.26
CA ASN A 87 12.02 -8.20 3.27
C ASN A 87 10.92 -9.20 3.66
N LYS A 88 11.07 -10.46 3.27
CA LYS A 88 10.10 -11.53 3.57
C LYS A 88 9.72 -11.62 5.06
N ARG A 89 10.62 -11.26 5.98
CA ARG A 89 10.37 -11.29 7.44
C ARG A 89 9.35 -10.25 7.90
N THR A 90 9.14 -9.16 7.16
CA THR A 90 8.14 -8.12 7.50
C THR A 90 6.72 -8.54 7.10
N GLY A 91 6.57 -9.65 6.35
CA GLY A 91 5.29 -10.29 6.09
C GLY A 91 4.47 -9.65 4.97
N PHE A 92 5.03 -8.72 4.19
CA PHE A 92 4.35 -8.11 3.03
C PHE A 92 4.39 -9.03 1.80
N VAL A 93 5.55 -9.61 1.51
CA VAL A 93 5.79 -10.52 0.38
C VAL A 93 5.93 -11.98 0.83
N THR A 94 5.66 -12.92 -0.07
CA THR A 94 5.85 -14.37 0.18
C THR A 94 7.14 -14.94 -0.43
N PHE A 95 7.75 -14.20 -1.35
CA PHE A 95 8.94 -14.61 -2.11
C PHE A 95 10.19 -13.84 -1.66
N ALA A 96 11.36 -14.37 -1.99
CA ALA A 96 12.61 -13.65 -1.81
C ALA A 96 12.82 -12.71 -3.00
N VAL A 97 13.08 -11.44 -2.71
CA VAL A 97 13.48 -10.44 -3.69
C VAL A 97 15.00 -10.43 -3.70
N SER A 98 15.62 -10.75 -4.84
CA SER A 98 17.07 -10.64 -4.99
C SER A 98 17.49 -9.18 -4.99
N GLU A 99 18.47 -8.82 -4.17
CA GLU A 99 19.16 -7.53 -4.31
C GLU A 99 19.98 -7.58 -5.61
N SER A 100 19.87 -6.53 -6.43
CA SER A 100 20.63 -6.36 -7.67
C SER A 100 21.82 -5.44 -7.45
#